data_AF-A0AAW0JDG6-F1
#
_entry.id   AF-A0AAW0JDG6-F1
#
_cell.length_a   1.000
_cell.length_b   1.000
_cell.length_c   1.000
_cell.angle_alpha   90.00
_cell.angle_beta   90.00
_cell.angle_gamma   90.00
#
_symmetry.space_group_name_H-M   'P 1'
#
loop_
_entity.id
_entity.type
_entity.pdbx_description
1 polymer ?
#
loop_
_entity_poly.entity_id
_entity_poly.type
_entity_poly.pdbx_seq_one_letter_code
_entity_poly.pdbx_strand_id
1 'polypeptide(L)'
;MDTLNIQTPYPNTNSNSTKPTDPEKDISTTDEDEELCPIEEVRLTVANTDDPTLPIWTFRMWFLGLISCALLSFLNQFFSYRTEPLIITQITVQVATLPIGRFMASVLPKTKFQIPGFGSRSFSLNPGPFNMKEHVLISIFANAGSAFGSGSAYAVGIVTIIKAFYHRNISFFAAWLLIIATQVLGYGWAGLLRKYVVEPAHMWWPATLVQVSLFRALHENEKRRMSRAKFFLIALICSFSWYLVPGYLFTTLTSISWVCWVFSKSVTAQQIGSGMRGLGLGALTLDWSAVASFLLSPLVSPFFSIVNVFAGYFLIVYIAIPIGYWGLDLYGARRFPIFSSHLFTAQGQAYNISAIVNDKFELNLSNYEEQGRIHLSMLFSLTYGFGFATIASTLTHVALFYGRYIPN
;
A
#
# COMPACT_ATOMS: atom_id res chain seq x y z
N MET A 1 17.85 -8.67 36.01
CA MET A 1 17.61 -7.47 35.18
C MET A 1 16.23 -7.67 34.62
N ASP A 2 15.27 -7.15 35.37
CA ASP A 2 13.90 -7.61 35.36
C ASP A 2 13.16 -7.17 34.10
N THR A 3 12.41 -8.11 33.53
CA THR A 3 11.58 -7.93 32.36
C THR A 3 10.38 -7.05 32.70
N LEU A 4 10.36 -5.83 32.17
CA LEU A 4 9.18 -4.97 32.14
C LEU A 4 8.08 -5.62 31.29
N ASN A 5 7.12 -6.26 31.97
CA ASN A 5 5.86 -6.68 31.36
C ASN A 5 4.98 -5.45 31.12
N ILE A 6 4.82 -5.07 29.85
CA ILE A 6 3.89 -4.02 29.43
C ILE A 6 2.49 -4.62 29.41
N GLN A 7 1.68 -4.28 30.41
CA GLN A 7 0.26 -4.61 30.47
C GLN A 7 -0.50 -3.64 29.54
N THR A 8 -1.22 -4.17 28.55
CA THR A 8 -2.00 -3.35 27.59
C THR A 8 -3.47 -3.24 28.03
N PRO A 9 -4.18 -2.16 27.65
CA PRO A 9 -5.48 -1.82 28.21
C PRO A 9 -6.61 -2.23 27.27
N TYR A 10 -7.11 -3.45 27.41
CA TYR A 10 -8.48 -3.78 27.00
C TYR A 10 -9.17 -4.48 28.17
N PRO A 11 -10.29 -3.96 28.68
CA PRO A 11 -11.08 -4.68 29.67
C PRO A 11 -11.70 -5.91 29.00
N ASN A 12 -11.40 -7.10 29.55
CA ASN A 12 -12.13 -8.33 29.24
C ASN A 12 -13.60 -8.11 29.56
N THR A 13 -14.42 -7.87 28.53
CA THR A 13 -15.86 -7.71 28.69
C THR A 13 -16.48 -9.10 28.75
N ASN A 14 -16.44 -9.74 29.93
CA ASN A 14 -17.22 -10.94 30.20
C ASN A 14 -18.70 -10.55 30.33
N SER A 15 -19.44 -10.60 29.22
CA SER A 15 -20.91 -10.56 29.28
C SER A 15 -21.42 -11.96 29.67
N ASN A 16 -21.79 -12.09 30.94
CA ASN A 16 -22.46 -13.27 31.49
C ASN A 16 -23.80 -13.52 30.79
N SER A 17 -23.87 -14.58 29.99
CA SER A 17 -25.12 -15.23 29.60
C SER A 17 -25.15 -16.61 30.27
N THR A 18 -25.81 -16.67 31.43
CA THR A 18 -26.03 -17.87 32.22
C THR A 18 -26.80 -18.94 31.41
N LYS A 19 -26.13 -20.07 31.12
CA LYS A 19 -26.79 -21.36 30.83
C LYS A 19 -26.32 -22.36 31.90
N PRO A 20 -27.18 -23.28 32.34
CA PRO A 20 -26.87 -24.15 33.48
C PRO A 20 -25.78 -25.16 33.11
N THR A 21 -24.80 -25.27 34.00
CA THR A 21 -23.56 -26.05 33.89
C THR A 21 -23.81 -27.53 34.22
N ASP A 22 -23.36 -28.44 33.35
CA ASP A 22 -23.09 -29.84 33.70
C ASP A 22 -21.72 -29.90 34.41
N PRO A 23 -21.60 -30.49 35.61
CA PRO A 23 -20.41 -30.33 36.47
C PRO A 23 -19.21 -31.21 36.08
N GLU A 24 -19.15 -31.77 34.87
CA GLU A 24 -18.11 -32.72 34.47
C GLU A 24 -17.26 -32.26 33.26
N LYS A 25 -17.36 -30.98 32.87
CA LYS A 25 -16.61 -30.42 31.72
C LYS A 25 -15.65 -29.27 32.06
N ASP A 26 -15.45 -28.95 33.34
CA ASP A 26 -14.75 -27.73 33.79
C ASP A 26 -13.23 -27.88 34.04
N ILE A 27 -12.59 -28.92 33.52
CA ILE A 27 -11.13 -29.12 33.70
C ILE A 27 -10.34 -29.09 32.38
N SER A 28 -10.98 -29.07 31.21
CA SER A 28 -10.27 -29.10 29.92
C SER A 28 -10.51 -27.90 28.99
N THR A 29 -11.33 -26.93 29.38
CA THR A 29 -11.67 -25.76 28.51
C THR A 29 -10.84 -24.52 28.80
N THR A 30 -10.13 -24.45 29.93
CA THR A 30 -9.40 -23.23 30.32
C THR A 30 -8.07 -23.08 29.59
N ASP A 31 -7.43 -24.19 29.17
CA ASP A 31 -6.11 -24.16 28.53
C ASP A 31 -6.18 -23.96 27.00
N GLU A 32 -7.29 -24.33 26.34
CA GLU A 32 -7.44 -24.13 24.88
C GLU A 32 -7.74 -22.66 24.51
N ASP A 33 -8.33 -21.89 25.42
CA ASP A 33 -8.66 -20.48 25.17
C ASP A 33 -7.44 -19.53 25.32
N GLU A 34 -6.38 -19.95 26.04
CA GLU A 34 -5.16 -19.14 26.21
C GLU A 34 -4.22 -19.16 24.98
N GLU A 35 -4.29 -20.19 24.12
CA GLU A 35 -3.50 -20.27 22.88
C GLU A 35 -4.17 -19.57 21.68
N LEU A 36 -5.40 -19.11 21.81
CA LEU A 36 -6.16 -18.52 20.70
C LEU A 36 -5.87 -17.03 20.54
N CYS A 37 -5.59 -16.61 19.31
CA CYS A 37 -5.45 -15.20 18.98
C CYS A 37 -6.75 -14.45 19.37
N PRO A 38 -6.65 -13.31 20.09
CA PRO A 38 -7.82 -12.55 20.54
C PRO A 38 -8.63 -11.94 19.40
N ILE A 39 -8.05 -11.87 18.19
CA ILE A 39 -8.69 -11.27 17.01
C ILE A 39 -9.36 -12.38 16.20
N GLU A 40 -10.69 -12.27 16.08
CA GLU A 40 -11.51 -13.27 15.41
C GLU A 40 -11.12 -13.47 13.94
N GLU A 41 -10.85 -12.38 13.22
CA GLU A 41 -10.47 -12.42 11.81
C GLU A 41 -9.15 -13.20 11.60
N VAL A 42 -8.20 -13.06 12.52
CA VAL A 42 -6.93 -13.80 12.47
C VAL A 42 -7.19 -15.28 12.73
N ARG A 43 -7.98 -15.61 13.76
CA ARG A 43 -8.34 -16.99 14.13
C ARG A 43 -9.06 -17.74 13.00
N LEU A 44 -9.91 -17.06 12.24
CA LEU A 44 -10.63 -17.67 11.13
C LEU A 44 -9.76 -17.88 9.87
N THR A 45 -8.71 -17.08 9.72
CA THR A 45 -7.90 -17.03 8.49
C THR A 45 -6.56 -17.74 8.61
N VAL A 46 -5.90 -17.69 9.76
CA VAL A 46 -4.58 -18.30 10.00
C VAL A 46 -4.75 -19.68 10.65
N ALA A 47 -3.95 -20.65 10.22
CA ALA A 47 -3.93 -21.97 10.86
C ALA A 47 -3.05 -21.94 12.12
N ASN A 48 -3.49 -22.58 13.20
CA ASN A 48 -2.73 -22.66 14.45
C ASN A 48 -1.59 -23.69 14.42
N THR A 49 -1.52 -24.53 13.38
CA THR A 49 -0.55 -25.61 13.25
C THR A 49 0.54 -25.28 12.23
N ASP A 50 1.80 -25.59 12.56
CA ASP A 50 2.93 -25.50 11.64
C ASP A 50 3.69 -26.83 11.52
N ASP A 51 4.17 -27.15 10.32
CA ASP A 51 5.09 -28.26 10.07
C ASP A 51 6.51 -27.73 9.86
N PRO A 52 7.41 -27.84 10.86
CA PRO A 52 8.77 -27.30 10.77
C PRO A 52 9.68 -28.09 9.82
N THR A 53 9.26 -29.25 9.32
CA THR A 53 10.09 -30.13 8.48
C THR A 53 10.09 -29.75 7.00
N LEU A 54 9.16 -28.90 6.57
CA LEU A 54 9.03 -28.48 5.18
C LEU A 54 10.25 -27.69 4.69
N PRO A 55 10.80 -27.99 3.49
CA PRO A 55 11.96 -27.29 2.97
C PRO A 55 11.61 -25.87 2.52
N ILE A 56 12.35 -24.88 3.01
CA ILE A 56 12.08 -23.45 2.77
C ILE A 56 13.10 -22.82 1.81
N TRP A 57 14.40 -23.09 2.05
CA TRP A 57 15.52 -22.52 1.29
C TRP A 57 15.85 -23.33 0.04
N THR A 58 14.97 -23.33 -0.95
CA THR A 58 15.15 -24.10 -2.19
C THR A 58 15.64 -23.24 -3.34
N PHE A 59 16.21 -23.88 -4.37
CA PHE A 59 16.58 -23.20 -5.62
C PHE A 59 15.38 -22.49 -6.26
N ARG A 60 14.20 -23.13 -6.26
CA ARG A 60 12.97 -22.55 -6.81
C ARG A 60 12.57 -21.26 -6.11
N MET A 61 12.66 -21.24 -4.78
CA MET A 61 12.33 -20.07 -3.97
C MET A 61 13.19 -18.87 -4.37
N TRP A 62 14.52 -19.05 -4.44
CA TRP A 62 15.44 -18.00 -4.85
C TRP A 62 15.24 -17.56 -6.30
N PHE A 63 15.14 -18.52 -7.23
CA PHE A 63 15.01 -18.22 -8.65
C PHE A 63 13.71 -17.46 -8.95
N LEU A 64 12.57 -17.98 -8.49
CA LEU A 64 11.27 -17.34 -8.70
C LEU A 64 11.15 -16.04 -7.89
N GLY A 65 11.66 -16.00 -6.66
CA GLY A 65 11.65 -14.81 -5.81
C GLY A 65 12.43 -13.64 -6.42
N LEU A 66 13.68 -13.86 -6.81
CA LEU A 66 14.54 -12.80 -7.38
C LEU A 66 13.99 -12.26 -8.70
N ILE A 67 13.54 -13.15 -9.61
CA ILE A 67 12.93 -12.73 -10.87
C ILE A 67 11.65 -11.94 -10.62
N SER A 68 10.81 -12.41 -9.70
CA SER A 68 9.55 -11.72 -9.36
C SER A 68 9.80 -10.34 -8.77
N CYS A 69 10.79 -10.21 -7.88
CA CYS A 69 11.19 -8.93 -7.30
C CYS A 69 11.64 -7.94 -8.38
N ALA A 70 12.56 -8.35 -9.26
CA ALA A 70 13.08 -7.51 -10.34
C ALA A 70 11.98 -7.10 -11.34
N LEU A 71 11.17 -8.07 -11.77
CA LEU A 71 10.07 -7.82 -12.71
C LEU A 71 9.03 -6.86 -12.12
N LEU A 72 8.63 -7.08 -10.88
CA LEU A 72 7.58 -6.29 -10.25
C LEU A 72 8.06 -4.87 -9.93
N SER A 73 9.32 -4.70 -9.56
CA SER A 73 9.93 -3.37 -9.41
C SER A 73 9.97 -2.61 -10.73
N PHE A 74 10.35 -3.26 -11.83
CA PHE A 74 10.35 -2.64 -13.15
C PHE A 74 8.95 -2.23 -13.61
N LEU A 75 7.97 -3.14 -13.52
CA LEU A 75 6.60 -2.87 -13.96
C LEU A 75 5.96 -1.75 -13.15
N ASN A 76 6.09 -1.77 -11.82
CA ASN A 76 5.53 -0.71 -10.98
C ASN A 76 6.20 0.64 -11.22
N GLN A 77 7.51 0.66 -11.48
CA GLN A 77 8.20 1.89 -11.86
C GLN A 77 7.74 2.43 -13.22
N PHE A 78 7.45 1.54 -14.17
CA PHE A 78 6.96 1.92 -15.48
C PHE A 78 5.53 2.50 -15.39
N PHE A 79 4.65 1.86 -14.63
CA PHE A 79 3.26 2.28 -14.48
C PHE A 79 3.05 3.48 -13.55
N SER A 80 4.03 3.84 -12.71
CA SER A 80 3.91 4.98 -11.81
C SER A 80 3.84 6.33 -12.53
N TYR A 81 4.27 6.41 -13.79
CA TYR A 81 4.20 7.62 -14.61
C TYR A 81 2.85 7.83 -15.31
N ARG A 82 1.88 6.94 -15.09
CA ARG A 82 0.50 7.12 -15.58
C ARG A 82 -0.24 8.18 -14.75
N THR A 83 -1.22 8.84 -15.37
CA THR A 83 -2.12 9.79 -14.69
C THR A 83 -2.84 9.14 -13.51
N GLU A 84 -3.39 7.95 -13.72
CA GLU A 84 -3.83 7.03 -12.68
C GLU A 84 -2.77 5.93 -12.51
N PRO A 85 -1.95 5.99 -11.45
CA PRO A 85 -0.91 5.00 -11.22
C PRO A 85 -1.52 3.60 -11.12
N LEU A 86 -0.92 2.64 -11.83
CA LEU A 86 -1.30 1.24 -11.71
C LEU A 86 -0.24 0.52 -10.87
N ILE A 87 -0.67 -0.04 -9.75
CA ILE A 87 0.21 -0.81 -8.86
C ILE A 87 -0.09 -2.29 -9.04
N ILE A 88 0.91 -3.05 -9.50
CA ILE A 88 0.87 -4.50 -9.53
C ILE A 88 1.42 -5.00 -8.19
N THR A 89 0.57 -5.68 -7.44
CA THR A 89 0.90 -6.20 -6.10
C THR A 89 1.48 -7.63 -6.18
N GLN A 90 2.01 -8.10 -5.05
CA GLN A 90 2.51 -9.48 -4.89
C GLN A 90 1.48 -10.58 -5.20
N ILE A 91 0.17 -10.28 -5.18
CA ILE A 91 -0.90 -11.24 -5.46
C ILE A 91 -0.74 -11.87 -6.85
N THR A 92 -0.34 -11.08 -7.85
CA THR A 92 -0.14 -11.58 -9.22
C THR A 92 0.96 -12.65 -9.25
N VAL A 93 2.04 -12.45 -8.49
CA VAL A 93 3.14 -13.41 -8.36
C VAL A 93 2.68 -14.65 -7.59
N GLN A 94 1.91 -14.48 -6.51
CA GLN A 94 1.34 -15.58 -5.74
C GLN A 94 0.44 -16.49 -6.62
N VAL A 95 -0.33 -15.92 -7.55
CA VAL A 95 -1.16 -16.72 -8.45
C VAL A 95 -0.30 -17.40 -9.52
N ALA A 96 0.66 -16.67 -10.12
CA ALA A 96 1.47 -17.18 -11.23
C ALA A 96 2.51 -18.23 -10.79
N THR A 97 3.09 -18.08 -9.60
CA THR A 97 4.18 -18.96 -9.14
C THR A 97 3.70 -20.31 -8.64
N LEU A 98 2.41 -20.49 -8.34
CA LEU A 98 1.85 -21.80 -8.01
C LEU A 98 1.98 -22.84 -9.16
N PRO A 99 1.44 -22.62 -10.38
CA PRO A 99 1.61 -23.57 -11.47
C PRO A 99 3.07 -23.71 -11.90
N ILE A 100 3.84 -22.61 -11.91
CA ILE A 100 5.26 -22.63 -12.26
C ILE A 100 6.07 -23.44 -11.24
N GLY A 101 5.81 -23.24 -9.95
CA GLY A 101 6.47 -23.95 -8.85
C GLY A 101 6.17 -25.45 -8.87
N ARG A 102 4.91 -25.83 -9.14
CA ARG A 102 4.51 -27.24 -9.34
C ARG A 102 5.18 -27.85 -10.58
N PHE A 103 5.25 -27.09 -11.67
CA PHE A 103 5.95 -27.52 -12.88
C PHE A 103 7.45 -27.73 -12.62
N MET A 104 8.13 -26.77 -12.00
CA MET A 104 9.53 -26.90 -11.60
C MET A 104 9.75 -28.07 -10.63
N ALA A 105 8.83 -28.35 -9.72
CA ALA A 105 8.90 -29.51 -8.83
C ALA A 105 8.72 -30.86 -9.58
N SER A 106 8.03 -30.87 -10.72
CA SER A 106 7.91 -32.07 -11.56
C SER A 106 9.11 -32.30 -12.48
N VAL A 107 9.75 -31.22 -12.97
CA VAL A 107 10.79 -31.28 -13.99
C VAL A 107 12.21 -31.28 -13.41
N LEU A 108 12.45 -30.56 -12.32
CA LEU A 108 13.81 -30.41 -11.78
C LEU A 108 14.35 -31.72 -11.19
N PRO A 109 15.65 -32.01 -11.38
CA PRO A 109 16.26 -33.23 -10.88
C PRO A 109 16.31 -33.24 -9.35
N LYS A 110 15.95 -34.40 -8.77
CA LYS A 110 16.02 -34.68 -7.33
C LYS A 110 17.43 -35.08 -6.87
N THR A 111 18.39 -35.10 -7.81
CA THR A 111 19.77 -35.52 -7.56
C THR A 111 20.39 -34.68 -6.45
N LYS A 112 21.03 -35.35 -5.49
CA LYS A 112 21.77 -34.70 -4.41
C LYS A 112 23.21 -34.51 -4.87
N PHE A 113 23.73 -33.29 -4.77
CA PHE A 113 25.11 -32.96 -5.09
C PHE A 113 25.75 -32.24 -3.91
N GLN A 114 27.06 -32.40 -3.75
CA GLN A 114 27.84 -31.68 -2.75
C GLN A 114 28.56 -30.52 -3.45
N ILE A 115 28.45 -29.32 -2.89
CA ILE A 115 29.14 -28.14 -3.42
C ILE A 115 30.53 -28.09 -2.77
N PRO A 116 31.62 -28.12 -3.54
CA PRO A 116 32.97 -27.96 -3.00
C PRO A 116 33.08 -26.64 -2.22
N GLY A 117 33.49 -26.69 -0.95
CA GLY A 117 33.65 -25.52 -0.08
C GLY A 117 32.50 -25.23 0.92
N PHE A 118 31.37 -25.93 0.84
CA PHE A 118 30.23 -25.78 1.77
C PHE A 118 30.11 -26.93 2.80
N GLY A 119 31.19 -27.70 3.01
CA GLY A 119 31.23 -28.85 3.93
C GLY A 119 30.45 -30.07 3.43
N SER A 120 30.04 -30.95 4.35
CA SER A 120 29.32 -32.22 4.07
C SER A 120 27.83 -32.04 3.72
N ARG A 121 27.35 -30.82 3.51
CA ARG A 121 25.94 -30.55 3.22
C ARG A 121 25.58 -30.98 1.80
N SER A 122 24.58 -31.85 1.67
CA SER A 122 24.02 -32.26 0.38
C SER A 122 22.97 -31.27 -0.10
N PHE A 123 23.16 -30.69 -1.28
CA PHE A 123 22.22 -29.80 -1.94
C PHE A 123 21.40 -30.55 -2.99
N SER A 124 20.18 -30.12 -3.23
CA SER A 124 19.34 -30.64 -4.31
C SER A 124 18.58 -29.48 -4.96
N LEU A 125 18.46 -29.50 -6.29
CA LEU A 125 17.62 -28.55 -7.02
C LEU A 125 16.13 -28.78 -6.77
N ASN A 126 15.76 -30.00 -6.35
CA ASN A 126 14.39 -30.38 -6.07
C ASN A 126 14.31 -31.25 -4.79
N PRO A 127 14.34 -30.61 -3.59
CA PRO A 127 14.34 -31.33 -2.32
C PRO A 127 13.00 -31.99 -2.00
N GLY A 128 11.92 -31.62 -2.67
CA GLY A 128 10.57 -32.10 -2.39
C GLY A 128 9.49 -31.39 -3.21
N PRO A 129 8.22 -31.75 -3.01
CA PRO A 129 7.09 -31.09 -3.67
C PRO A 129 7.05 -29.60 -3.34
N PHE A 130 6.48 -28.80 -4.25
CA PHE A 130 6.29 -27.38 -4.03
C PHE A 130 5.33 -27.14 -2.86
N ASN A 131 5.83 -26.53 -1.79
CA ASN A 131 5.08 -26.34 -0.55
C ASN A 131 4.69 -24.87 -0.32
N MET A 132 3.77 -24.67 0.63
CA MET A 132 3.24 -23.34 0.95
C MET A 132 4.32 -22.38 1.49
N LYS A 133 5.32 -22.86 2.25
CA LYS A 133 6.38 -22.00 2.80
C LYS A 133 7.31 -21.47 1.72
N GLU A 134 7.72 -22.30 0.76
CA GLU A 134 8.45 -21.84 -0.43
C GLU A 134 7.66 -20.75 -1.17
N HIS A 135 6.35 -20.95 -1.32
CA HIS A 135 5.48 -20.03 -2.02
C HIS A 135 5.28 -18.68 -1.29
N VAL A 136 5.15 -18.72 0.03
CA VAL A 136 5.09 -17.53 0.89
C VAL A 136 6.38 -16.73 0.76
N LEU A 137 7.56 -17.37 0.80
CA LEU A 137 8.83 -16.67 0.62
C LEU A 137 8.96 -16.02 -0.75
N ILE A 138 8.59 -16.72 -1.83
CA ILE A 138 8.59 -16.13 -3.19
C ILE A 138 7.73 -14.85 -3.22
N SER A 139 6.58 -14.88 -2.54
CA SER A 139 5.68 -13.73 -2.47
C SER A 139 6.26 -12.58 -1.63
N ILE A 140 7.01 -12.87 -0.57
CA ILE A 140 7.75 -11.85 0.20
C ILE A 140 8.80 -11.14 -0.68
N PHE A 141 9.54 -11.88 -1.52
CA PHE A 141 10.46 -11.27 -2.48
C PHE A 141 9.71 -10.38 -3.48
N ALA A 142 8.56 -10.84 -4.00
CA ALA A 142 7.72 -10.03 -4.86
C ALA A 142 7.23 -8.76 -4.13
N ASN A 143 6.80 -8.88 -2.87
CA ASN A 143 6.32 -7.75 -2.08
C ASN A 143 7.37 -6.65 -1.95
N ALA A 144 8.64 -7.03 -1.74
CA ALA A 144 9.77 -6.10 -1.72
C ALA A 144 9.93 -5.38 -3.08
N GLY A 145 9.73 -6.10 -4.19
CA GLY A 145 9.73 -5.53 -5.54
C GLY A 145 8.54 -4.58 -5.82
N SER A 146 7.36 -4.81 -5.24
CA SER A 146 6.22 -3.89 -5.31
C SER A 146 6.22 -2.79 -4.24
N ALA A 147 7.34 -2.62 -3.50
CA ALA A 147 7.48 -1.70 -2.38
C ALA A 147 6.28 -1.73 -1.41
N PHE A 148 5.90 -2.93 -0.94
CA PHE A 148 4.77 -3.15 -0.03
C PHE A 148 3.41 -2.68 -0.57
N GLY A 149 3.24 -2.66 -1.90
CA GLY A 149 2.01 -2.19 -2.53
C GLY A 149 1.94 -0.67 -2.71
N SER A 150 3.02 0.07 -2.40
CA SER A 150 3.14 1.51 -2.69
C SER A 150 3.84 1.80 -4.02
N GLY A 151 4.24 0.76 -4.77
CA GLY A 151 4.76 0.88 -6.13
C GLY A 151 6.27 1.16 -6.18
N SER A 152 6.64 2.36 -6.63
CA SER A 152 8.04 2.76 -6.89
C SER A 152 8.74 3.29 -5.64
N ALA A 153 10.07 3.13 -5.57
CA ALA A 153 10.88 3.77 -4.54
C ALA A 153 10.80 5.30 -4.67
N TYR A 154 10.35 5.97 -3.61
CA TYR A 154 10.06 7.42 -3.61
C TYR A 154 11.25 8.27 -4.11
N ALA A 155 12.48 7.89 -3.76
CA ALA A 155 13.71 8.57 -4.18
C ALA A 155 13.92 8.57 -5.71
N VAL A 156 13.30 7.66 -6.46
CA VAL A 156 13.32 7.70 -7.94
C VAL A 156 12.66 8.98 -8.44
N GLY A 157 11.66 9.51 -7.73
CA GLY A 157 11.04 10.80 -8.05
C GLY A 157 12.04 11.94 -8.10
N ILE A 158 13.05 11.96 -7.21
CA ILE A 158 14.12 12.98 -7.21
C ILE A 158 14.94 12.87 -8.50
N VAL A 159 15.33 11.66 -8.89
CA VAL A 159 16.08 11.39 -10.12
C VAL A 159 15.27 11.82 -11.34
N THR A 160 13.97 11.52 -11.35
CA THR A 160 13.06 11.94 -12.43
C THR A 160 12.92 13.45 -12.49
N ILE A 161 12.79 14.14 -11.36
CA ILE A 161 12.72 15.60 -11.32
C ILE A 161 13.99 16.23 -11.93
N ILE A 162 15.17 15.75 -11.54
CA ILE A 162 16.45 16.23 -12.08
C ILE A 162 16.52 16.06 -13.61
N LYS A 163 16.12 14.90 -14.13
CA LYS A 163 16.20 14.59 -15.57
C LYS A 163 15.08 15.22 -16.40
N ALA A 164 13.84 15.12 -15.95
CA ALA A 164 12.65 15.48 -16.72
C ALA A 164 12.24 16.95 -16.58
N PHE A 165 12.44 17.56 -15.40
CA PHE A 165 12.01 18.94 -15.14
C PHE A 165 13.17 19.93 -15.16
N TYR A 166 14.33 19.55 -14.60
CA TYR A 166 15.52 20.40 -14.62
C TYR A 166 16.44 20.16 -15.82
N HIS A 167 16.16 19.13 -16.64
CA HIS A 167 16.96 18.76 -17.80
C HIS A 167 18.46 18.60 -17.49
N ARG A 168 18.78 18.10 -16.30
CA ARG A 168 20.17 17.84 -15.86
C ARG A 168 20.45 16.35 -15.76
N ASN A 169 21.73 16.03 -15.79
CA ASN A 169 22.21 14.66 -15.66
C ASN A 169 22.70 14.40 -14.23
N ILE A 170 22.27 13.27 -13.68
CA ILE A 170 22.81 12.70 -12.46
C ILE A 170 23.54 11.40 -12.84
N SER A 171 24.72 11.17 -12.24
CA SER A 171 25.46 9.94 -12.48
C SER A 171 24.68 8.75 -11.93
N PHE A 172 24.80 7.60 -12.61
CA PHE A 172 24.13 6.37 -12.19
C PHE A 172 24.47 6.01 -10.73
N PHE A 173 25.74 6.08 -10.36
CA PHE A 173 26.19 5.76 -9.00
C PHE A 173 25.62 6.70 -7.94
N ALA A 174 25.53 8.00 -8.21
CA ALA A 174 24.93 8.94 -7.27
C ALA A 174 23.43 8.68 -7.09
N ALA A 175 22.70 8.45 -8.19
CA ALA A 175 21.28 8.09 -8.15
C ALA A 175 21.05 6.76 -7.42
N TRP A 176 21.88 5.76 -7.70
CA TRP A 176 21.79 4.43 -7.09
C TRP A 176 22.07 4.48 -5.59
N LEU A 177 23.12 5.20 -5.16
CA LEU A 177 23.42 5.40 -3.74
C LEU A 177 22.30 6.15 -3.02
N LEU A 178 21.75 7.20 -3.63
CA LEU A 178 20.61 7.95 -3.09
C LEU A 178 19.40 7.02 -2.87
N ILE A 179 19.03 6.24 -3.89
CA ILE A 179 17.89 5.33 -3.80
C ILE A 179 18.13 4.25 -2.74
N ILE A 180 19.29 3.58 -2.76
CA ILE A 180 19.59 2.53 -1.78
C ILE A 180 19.62 3.07 -0.35
N ALA A 181 20.23 4.22 -0.11
CA ALA A 181 20.31 4.81 1.23
C ALA A 181 18.90 5.00 1.82
N THR A 182 17.95 5.52 1.02
CA THR A 182 16.56 5.69 1.47
C THR A 182 15.86 4.37 1.75
N GLN A 183 16.07 3.35 0.92
CA GLN A 183 15.46 2.03 1.14
C GLN A 183 16.04 1.31 2.36
N VAL A 184 17.37 1.32 2.53
CA VAL A 184 18.05 0.70 3.69
C VAL A 184 17.62 1.36 4.99
N LEU A 185 17.47 2.69 5.01
CA LEU A 185 16.93 3.41 6.17
C LEU A 185 15.52 2.90 6.52
N GLY A 186 14.63 2.79 5.54
CA GLY A 186 13.26 2.30 5.76
C GLY A 186 13.21 0.87 6.31
N TYR A 187 13.97 -0.06 5.71
CA TYR A 187 14.06 -1.43 6.20
C TYR A 187 14.72 -1.53 7.58
N GLY A 188 15.70 -0.66 7.88
CA GLY A 188 16.33 -0.56 9.19
C GLY A 188 15.32 -0.18 10.29
N TRP A 189 14.51 0.85 10.06
CA TRP A 189 13.44 1.24 10.99
C TRP A 189 12.38 0.14 11.16
N ALA A 190 11.95 -0.50 10.07
CA ALA A 190 11.03 -1.62 10.15
C ALA A 190 11.58 -2.78 11.00
N GLY A 191 12.89 -3.07 10.88
CA GLY A 191 13.57 -4.07 11.69
C GLY A 191 13.58 -3.73 13.18
N LEU A 192 13.87 -2.47 13.53
CA LEU A 192 13.86 -1.99 14.93
C LEU A 192 12.45 -2.04 15.54
N LEU A 193 11.43 -1.71 14.76
CA LEU A 193 10.04 -1.68 15.21
C LEU A 193 9.34 -3.05 15.20
N ARG A 194 9.95 -4.09 14.62
CA ARG A 194 9.37 -5.44 14.53
C ARG A 194 8.89 -5.96 15.88
N LYS A 195 9.68 -5.77 16.94
CA LYS A 195 9.32 -6.18 18.31
C LYS A 195 8.02 -5.54 18.82
N TYR A 196 7.72 -4.34 18.37
CA TYR A 196 6.56 -3.57 18.86
C TYR A 196 5.34 -3.69 17.93
N VAL A 197 5.56 -3.87 16.62
CA VAL A 197 4.49 -3.78 15.62
C VAL A 197 4.17 -5.12 14.95
N VAL A 198 4.95 -6.17 15.22
CA VAL A 198 4.76 -7.50 14.59
C VAL A 198 4.70 -8.62 15.62
N GLU A 199 5.56 -8.61 16.64
CA GLU A 199 5.61 -9.69 17.64
C GLU A 199 4.37 -9.76 18.57
N PRO A 200 3.73 -8.64 18.97
CA PRO A 200 2.55 -8.71 19.84
C PRO A 200 1.32 -9.26 19.10
N ALA A 201 0.64 -10.25 19.69
CA ALA A 201 -0.52 -10.94 19.07
C ALA A 201 -1.73 -10.03 18.77
N HIS A 202 -1.87 -8.90 19.45
CA HIS A 202 -2.92 -7.92 19.21
C HIS A 202 -2.61 -6.99 18.03
N MET A 203 -1.37 -6.97 17.54
CA MET A 203 -0.97 -6.13 16.42
C MET A 203 -1.12 -6.91 15.11
N TRP A 204 -2.17 -6.61 14.36
CA TRP A 204 -2.49 -7.31 13.12
C TRP A 204 -2.56 -6.35 11.94
N TRP A 205 -2.30 -6.90 10.75
CA TRP A 205 -2.27 -6.16 9.50
C TRP A 205 -3.32 -6.74 8.55
N PRO A 206 -4.47 -6.07 8.36
CA PRO A 206 -5.58 -6.60 7.55
C PRO A 206 -5.17 -7.03 6.14
N ALA A 207 -4.25 -6.29 5.51
CA ALA A 207 -3.72 -6.61 4.19
C ALA A 207 -3.00 -7.95 4.11
N THR A 208 -2.37 -8.39 5.20
CA THR A 208 -1.69 -9.69 5.28
C THR A 208 -2.70 -10.83 5.32
N LEU A 209 -3.86 -10.66 5.96
CA LEU A 209 -4.90 -11.69 6.04
C LEU A 209 -5.48 -12.06 4.67
N VAL A 210 -5.54 -11.11 3.75
CA VAL A 210 -5.93 -11.36 2.36
C VAL A 210 -4.93 -12.30 1.67
N GLN A 211 -3.63 -12.10 1.90
CA GLN A 211 -2.58 -12.97 1.34
C GLN A 211 -2.67 -14.38 1.92
N VAL A 212 -2.83 -14.51 3.24
CA VAL A 212 -2.97 -15.80 3.93
C VAL A 212 -4.19 -16.56 3.40
N SER A 213 -5.34 -15.87 3.31
CA SER A 213 -6.57 -16.46 2.78
C SER A 213 -6.39 -16.99 1.35
N LEU A 214 -5.63 -16.27 0.51
CA LEU A 214 -5.31 -16.73 -0.84
C LEU A 214 -4.35 -17.93 -0.83
N PHE A 215 -3.32 -17.97 0.03
CA PHE A 215 -2.43 -19.14 0.12
C PHE A 215 -3.21 -20.40 0.49
N ARG A 216 -4.10 -20.28 1.48
CA ARG A 216 -4.99 -21.37 1.90
C ARG A 216 -5.90 -21.81 0.78
N ALA A 217 -6.55 -20.88 0.07
CA ALA A 217 -7.41 -21.21 -1.06
C ALA A 217 -6.67 -21.93 -2.21
N LEU A 218 -5.36 -21.70 -2.35
CA LEU A 218 -4.51 -22.30 -3.39
C LEU A 218 -3.87 -23.65 -2.98
N HIS A 219 -3.58 -23.86 -1.71
CA HIS A 219 -2.86 -25.05 -1.21
C HIS A 219 -3.75 -26.06 -0.48
N GLU A 220 -4.83 -25.62 0.17
CA GLU A 220 -5.74 -26.49 0.90
C GLU A 220 -6.80 -27.08 -0.04
N ASN A 221 -6.93 -28.40 -0.01
CA ASN A 221 -7.97 -29.11 -0.76
C ASN A 221 -9.24 -29.21 0.09
N GLU A 222 -10.23 -28.36 -0.17
CA GLU A 222 -11.55 -28.47 0.47
C GLU A 222 -12.53 -29.31 -0.36
N LYS A 223 -13.24 -30.24 0.31
CA LYS A 223 -14.39 -30.97 -0.23
C LYS A 223 -15.67 -30.12 -0.19
N ARG A 224 -15.66 -28.94 -0.80
CA ARG A 224 -16.87 -28.09 -0.97
C ARG A 224 -17.43 -28.21 -2.40
N ARG A 225 -18.75 -28.01 -2.57
CA ARG A 225 -19.47 -28.09 -3.86
C ARG A 225 -18.86 -27.17 -4.94
N MET A 226 -18.30 -26.03 -4.53
CA MET A 226 -17.39 -25.21 -5.34
C MET A 226 -16.08 -25.05 -4.56
N SER A 227 -14.97 -25.50 -5.16
CA SER A 227 -13.63 -25.24 -4.61
C SER A 227 -13.36 -23.72 -4.67
N ARG A 228 -12.71 -23.18 -3.63
CA ARG A 228 -12.30 -21.76 -3.57
C ARG A 228 -11.49 -21.35 -4.81
N ALA A 229 -10.70 -22.27 -5.36
CA ALA A 229 -9.94 -22.06 -6.59
C ALA A 229 -10.83 -21.88 -7.85
N LYS A 230 -11.95 -22.60 -7.96
CA LYS A 230 -12.89 -22.43 -9.07
C LYS A 230 -13.58 -21.07 -9.01
N PHE A 231 -14.04 -20.68 -7.81
CA PHE A 231 -14.62 -19.35 -7.59
C PHE A 231 -13.62 -18.24 -7.93
N PHE A 232 -12.38 -18.36 -7.47
CA PHE A 232 -11.30 -17.43 -7.78
C PHE A 232 -11.11 -17.26 -9.30
N LEU A 233 -11.06 -18.35 -10.06
CA LEU A 233 -10.86 -18.29 -11.51
C LEU A 233 -12.04 -17.61 -12.24
N ILE A 234 -13.28 -17.88 -11.82
CA ILE A 234 -14.46 -17.22 -12.37
C ILE A 234 -14.40 -15.71 -12.10
N ALA A 235 -14.13 -15.32 -10.85
CA ALA A 235 -14.00 -13.92 -10.47
C ALA A 235 -12.87 -13.21 -11.22
N LEU A 236 -11.74 -13.89 -11.43
CA LEU A 236 -10.60 -13.38 -12.20
C LEU A 236 -10.99 -13.10 -13.66
N ILE A 237 -11.67 -14.04 -14.32
CA ILE A 237 -12.11 -13.87 -15.71
C ILE A 237 -13.14 -12.75 -15.82
N CYS A 238 -14.14 -12.72 -14.93
CA CYS A 238 -15.14 -11.65 -14.92
C CYS A 238 -14.51 -10.28 -14.69
N SER A 239 -13.57 -10.17 -13.74
CA SER A 239 -12.85 -8.92 -13.46
C SER A 239 -11.99 -8.48 -14.64
N PHE A 240 -11.27 -9.41 -15.27
CA PHE A 240 -10.48 -9.14 -16.48
C PHE A 240 -11.35 -8.64 -17.64
N SER A 241 -12.48 -9.32 -17.90
CA SER A 241 -13.45 -8.90 -18.92
C SER A 241 -14.06 -7.54 -18.61
N TRP A 242 -14.40 -7.28 -17.34
CA TRP A 242 -14.95 -5.98 -16.94
C TRP A 242 -13.92 -4.87 -17.13
N TYR A 243 -12.64 -5.09 -16.82
CA TYR A 243 -11.59 -4.08 -16.93
C TYR A 243 -11.42 -3.53 -18.36
N LEU A 244 -11.68 -4.34 -19.39
CA LEU A 244 -11.69 -3.90 -20.80
C LEU A 244 -12.77 -2.85 -21.08
N VAL A 245 -13.87 -2.85 -20.31
CA VAL A 245 -15.01 -1.97 -20.54
C VAL A 245 -14.69 -0.52 -20.16
N PRO A 246 -14.40 -0.15 -18.89
CA PRO A 246 -14.02 1.23 -18.58
C PRO A 246 -12.61 1.56 -19.08
N GLY A 247 -11.71 0.59 -19.17
CA GLY A 247 -10.31 0.85 -19.53
C GLY A 247 -10.04 1.09 -21.02
N TYR A 248 -10.89 0.59 -21.92
CA TYR A 248 -10.65 0.69 -23.36
C TYR A 248 -11.91 1.00 -24.17
N LEU A 249 -13.01 0.27 -23.96
CA LEU A 249 -14.21 0.40 -24.79
C LEU A 249 -15.03 1.67 -24.48
N PHE A 250 -15.18 2.01 -23.20
CA PHE A 250 -16.02 3.11 -22.71
C PHE A 250 -15.33 3.86 -21.55
N THR A 251 -14.31 4.64 -21.90
CA THR A 251 -13.50 5.42 -20.92
C THR A 251 -14.28 6.47 -20.14
N THR A 252 -15.47 6.85 -20.60
CA THR A 252 -16.38 7.73 -19.84
C THR A 252 -16.87 7.11 -18.53
N LEU A 253 -16.84 5.77 -18.41
CA LEU A 253 -17.23 5.06 -17.18
C LEU A 253 -16.20 5.22 -16.04
N THR A 254 -14.98 5.66 -16.35
CA THR A 254 -13.94 5.91 -15.35
C THR A 254 -14.27 7.13 -14.48
N SER A 255 -14.98 8.13 -15.00
CA SER A 255 -15.44 9.28 -14.21
C SER A 255 -16.75 9.85 -14.74
N ILE A 256 -17.86 9.46 -14.11
CA ILE A 256 -19.22 9.93 -14.38
C ILE A 256 -19.54 11.05 -13.38
N SER A 257 -19.27 12.29 -13.79
CA SER A 257 -19.51 13.48 -12.95
C SER A 257 -20.94 14.02 -13.16
N TRP A 258 -21.92 13.52 -12.39
CA TRP A 258 -23.34 13.86 -12.62
C TRP A 258 -23.61 15.36 -12.47
N VAL A 259 -22.95 16.02 -11.50
CA VAL A 259 -23.07 17.47 -11.26
C VAL A 259 -22.63 18.28 -12.47
N CYS A 260 -21.55 17.86 -13.14
CA CYS A 260 -21.08 18.49 -14.37
C CYS A 260 -22.06 18.30 -15.53
N TRP A 261 -22.77 17.18 -15.58
CA TRP A 261 -23.74 16.89 -16.63
C TRP A 261 -25.00 17.77 -16.49
N VAL A 262 -25.52 17.90 -15.25
CA VAL A 262 -26.69 18.74 -14.96
C VAL A 262 -26.38 20.23 -15.12
N PHE A 263 -25.20 20.66 -14.69
CA PHE A 263 -24.78 22.08 -14.72
C PHE A 263 -23.63 22.32 -15.69
N SER A 264 -23.79 21.89 -16.95
CA SER A 264 -22.73 21.94 -17.97
C SER A 264 -22.15 23.32 -18.26
N LYS A 265 -22.90 24.41 -18.02
CA LYS A 265 -22.46 25.80 -18.28
C LYS A 265 -21.82 26.50 -17.08
N SER A 266 -21.89 25.91 -15.88
CA SER A 266 -21.41 26.56 -14.66
C SER A 266 -19.97 26.14 -14.36
N VAL A 267 -19.04 27.10 -14.36
CA VAL A 267 -17.63 26.87 -14.01
C VAL A 267 -17.51 26.36 -12.57
N THR A 268 -18.27 26.93 -11.65
CA THR A 268 -18.28 26.51 -10.24
C THR A 268 -18.80 25.09 -10.08
N ALA A 269 -19.84 24.71 -10.82
CA ALA A 269 -20.35 23.34 -10.78
C ALA A 269 -19.34 22.33 -11.34
N GLN A 270 -18.58 22.71 -12.38
CA GLN A 270 -17.49 21.89 -12.90
C GLN A 270 -16.32 21.76 -11.91
N GLN A 271 -15.95 22.86 -11.23
CA GLN A 271 -14.91 22.87 -10.20
C GLN A 271 -15.26 21.97 -9.00
N ILE A 272 -16.53 21.96 -8.59
CA ILE A 272 -17.02 21.14 -7.47
C ILE A 272 -17.23 19.69 -7.91
N GLY A 273 -17.85 19.47 -9.07
CA GLY A 273 -18.37 18.17 -9.49
C GLY A 273 -17.42 17.29 -10.29
N SER A 274 -16.39 17.86 -10.93
CA SER A 274 -15.50 17.08 -11.79
C SER A 274 -14.62 16.15 -10.98
N GLY A 275 -14.70 14.84 -11.25
CA GLY A 275 -13.86 13.83 -10.60
C GLY A 275 -12.38 13.87 -11.01
N MET A 276 -12.08 14.42 -12.19
CA MET A 276 -10.70 14.44 -12.74
C MET A 276 -10.01 15.80 -12.63
N ARG A 277 -10.78 16.89 -12.56
CA ARG A 277 -10.24 18.27 -12.59
C ARG A 277 -10.86 19.18 -11.51
N GLY A 278 -11.56 18.59 -10.56
CA GLY A 278 -12.29 19.30 -9.53
C GLY A 278 -12.27 18.55 -8.21
N LEU A 279 -13.20 18.90 -7.32
CA LEU A 279 -13.30 18.28 -5.99
C LEU A 279 -13.99 16.90 -6.01
N GLY A 280 -14.64 16.54 -7.12
CA GLY A 280 -15.25 15.22 -7.32
C GLY A 280 -16.60 15.00 -6.62
N LEU A 281 -17.30 16.05 -6.19
CA LEU A 281 -18.60 15.89 -5.53
C LEU A 281 -19.62 15.30 -6.51
N GLY A 282 -20.13 14.11 -6.20
CA GLY A 282 -21.05 13.40 -7.11
C GLY A 282 -20.35 12.82 -8.35
N ALA A 283 -19.02 12.70 -8.35
CA ALA A 283 -18.35 11.86 -9.33
C ALA A 283 -18.52 10.39 -8.94
N LEU A 284 -19.06 9.59 -9.86
CA LEU A 284 -19.15 8.14 -9.74
C LEU A 284 -18.15 7.49 -10.69
N THR A 285 -17.58 6.36 -10.30
CA THR A 285 -16.70 5.57 -11.16
C THR A 285 -17.15 4.12 -11.17
N LEU A 286 -17.14 3.51 -12.35
CA LEU A 286 -17.31 2.07 -12.52
C LEU A 286 -15.98 1.37 -12.84
N ASP A 287 -14.88 2.12 -12.74
CA ASP A 287 -13.53 1.65 -12.95
C ASP A 287 -12.86 1.39 -11.60
N TRP A 288 -12.65 0.11 -11.28
CA TRP A 288 -11.99 -0.28 -10.03
C TRP A 288 -10.55 0.27 -9.93
N SER A 289 -9.87 0.48 -11.05
CA SER A 289 -8.52 1.04 -11.03
C SER A 289 -8.51 2.51 -10.62
N ALA A 290 -9.55 3.28 -10.97
CA ALA A 290 -9.71 4.64 -10.49
C ALA A 290 -9.96 4.70 -8.97
N VAL A 291 -10.72 3.74 -8.43
CA VAL A 291 -10.99 3.63 -6.98
C VAL A 291 -9.72 3.26 -6.20
N ALA A 292 -8.97 2.27 -6.69
CA ALA A 292 -7.88 1.66 -5.92
C ALA A 292 -6.49 2.27 -6.17
N SER A 293 -6.31 3.13 -7.18
CA SER A 293 -4.99 3.64 -7.61
C SER A 293 -4.22 4.42 -6.54
N PHE A 294 -4.92 5.21 -5.71
CA PHE A 294 -4.28 6.10 -4.72
C PHE A 294 -4.40 5.63 -3.27
N LEU A 295 -5.55 5.07 -2.87
CA LEU A 295 -5.81 4.64 -1.48
C LEU A 295 -5.78 3.12 -1.29
N LEU A 296 -5.35 2.36 -2.31
CA LEU A 296 -5.41 0.91 -2.37
C LEU A 296 -6.87 0.40 -2.28
N SER A 297 -7.03 -0.91 -2.08
CA SER A 297 -8.36 -1.54 -2.02
C SER A 297 -9.05 -1.26 -0.69
N PRO A 298 -10.21 -0.57 -0.67
CA PRO A 298 -10.95 -0.30 0.56
C PRO A 298 -11.57 -1.56 1.17
N LEU A 299 -11.70 -2.66 0.40
CA LEU A 299 -12.26 -3.92 0.87
C LEU A 299 -11.41 -4.60 1.95
N VAL A 300 -10.15 -4.20 2.07
CA VAL A 300 -9.18 -4.76 3.00
C VAL A 300 -9.17 -4.00 4.33
N SER A 301 -9.61 -2.73 4.31
CA SER A 301 -9.55 -1.85 5.46
C SER A 301 -10.77 -2.00 6.35
N PRO A 302 -10.61 -1.98 7.70
CA PRO A 302 -11.74 -1.97 8.62
C PRO A 302 -12.67 -0.78 8.39
N PHE A 303 -13.98 -0.98 8.61
CA PHE A 303 -14.99 0.05 8.40
C PHE A 303 -14.72 1.34 9.19
N PHE A 304 -14.32 1.22 10.46
CA PHE A 304 -13.99 2.38 11.28
C PHE A 304 -12.85 3.23 10.68
N SER A 305 -11.81 2.59 10.14
CA SER A 305 -10.70 3.28 9.46
C SER A 305 -11.18 4.02 8.22
N ILE A 306 -12.08 3.41 7.43
CA ILE A 306 -12.67 4.04 6.24
C ILE A 306 -13.47 5.28 6.63
N VAL A 307 -14.33 5.18 7.65
CA VAL A 307 -15.14 6.32 8.11
C VAL A 307 -14.26 7.45 8.63
N ASN A 308 -13.20 7.15 9.38
CA ASN A 308 -12.28 8.15 9.90
C ASN A 308 -11.54 8.90 8.77
N VAL A 309 -11.02 8.16 7.78
CA VAL A 309 -10.36 8.76 6.60
C VAL A 309 -11.37 9.60 5.80
N PHE A 310 -12.59 9.10 5.62
CA PHE A 310 -13.65 9.83 4.91
C PHE A 310 -14.04 11.12 5.63
N ALA A 311 -14.14 11.12 6.95
CA ALA A 311 -14.41 12.33 7.73
C ALA A 311 -13.30 13.37 7.54
N GLY A 312 -12.03 12.96 7.64
CA GLY A 312 -10.89 13.84 7.36
C GLY A 312 -10.90 14.39 5.93
N TYR A 313 -11.14 13.53 4.94
CA TYR A 313 -11.29 13.92 3.55
C TYR A 313 -12.43 14.94 3.36
N PHE A 314 -13.59 14.72 3.97
CA PHE A 314 -14.73 15.62 3.87
C PHE A 314 -14.42 16.99 4.46
N LEU A 315 -13.81 17.04 5.65
CA LEU A 315 -13.41 18.30 6.30
C LEU A 315 -12.40 19.08 5.46
N ILE A 316 -11.42 18.41 4.86
CA ILE A 316 -10.39 19.10 4.07
C ILE A 316 -10.94 19.52 2.70
N VAL A 317 -11.52 18.59 1.95
CA VAL A 317 -11.89 18.79 0.54
C VAL A 317 -13.18 19.60 0.38
N TYR A 318 -14.17 19.38 1.25
CA TYR A 318 -15.48 20.02 1.10
C TYR A 318 -15.74 21.17 2.08
N ILE A 319 -14.88 21.37 3.10
CA ILE A 319 -14.99 22.51 4.02
C ILE A 319 -13.78 23.44 3.90
N ALA A 320 -12.58 22.96 4.25
CA ALA A 320 -11.39 23.82 4.33
C ALA A 320 -11.00 24.42 2.98
N ILE A 321 -10.96 23.62 1.90
CA ILE A 321 -10.63 24.10 0.55
C ILE A 321 -11.65 25.13 0.05
N PRO A 322 -12.98 24.88 0.07
CA PRO A 322 -13.98 25.87 -0.33
C PRO A 322 -13.93 27.16 0.48
N ILE A 323 -13.75 27.09 1.80
CA ILE A 323 -13.62 28.28 2.66
C ILE A 323 -12.36 29.05 2.30
N GLY A 324 -11.22 28.38 2.11
CA GLY A 324 -9.96 29.02 1.74
C GLY A 324 -9.99 29.67 0.34
N TYR A 325 -10.63 29.01 -0.63
CA TYR A 325 -10.68 29.44 -2.03
C TYR A 325 -11.78 30.48 -2.29
N TRP A 326 -13.04 30.17 -1.95
CA TRP A 326 -14.17 31.06 -2.19
C TRP A 326 -14.50 31.96 -1.00
N GLY A 327 -14.35 31.51 0.25
CA GLY A 327 -14.71 32.31 1.42
C GLY A 327 -13.73 33.46 1.68
N LEU A 328 -12.46 33.10 1.86
CA LEU A 328 -11.40 33.99 2.34
C LEU A 328 -10.43 34.47 1.25
N ASP A 329 -10.46 33.84 0.06
CA ASP A 329 -9.52 34.08 -1.04
C ASP A 329 -8.05 34.15 -0.57
N LEU A 330 -7.66 33.17 0.25
CA LEU A 330 -6.35 33.16 0.92
C LEU A 330 -5.23 33.21 -0.11
N TYR A 331 -4.35 34.20 0.00
CA TYR A 331 -3.23 34.43 -0.93
C TYR A 331 -3.64 34.64 -2.39
N GLY A 332 -4.85 35.14 -2.64
CA GLY A 332 -5.36 35.36 -4.00
C GLY A 332 -5.62 34.04 -4.75
N ALA A 333 -6.05 33.02 -4.01
CA ALA A 333 -6.34 31.67 -4.48
C ALA A 333 -7.15 31.61 -5.78
N ARG A 334 -8.13 32.50 -5.93
CA ARG A 334 -9.04 32.54 -7.09
C ARG A 334 -8.35 32.80 -8.42
N ARG A 335 -7.12 33.32 -8.41
CA ARG A 335 -6.29 33.49 -9.61
C ARG A 335 -5.80 32.18 -10.20
N PHE A 336 -5.87 31.09 -9.42
CA PHE A 336 -5.37 29.78 -9.77
C PHE A 336 -6.51 28.76 -9.87
N PRO A 337 -6.34 27.67 -10.63
CA PRO A 337 -7.27 26.55 -10.60
C PRO A 337 -7.37 25.96 -9.18
N ILE A 338 -8.58 25.63 -8.74
CA ILE A 338 -8.82 25.03 -7.41
C ILE A 338 -8.09 23.68 -7.25
N PHE A 339 -8.03 22.91 -8.33
CA PHE A 339 -7.38 21.60 -8.41
C PHE A 339 -6.28 21.67 -9.48
N SER A 340 -5.01 21.72 -9.05
CA SER A 340 -3.86 21.69 -9.94
C SER A 340 -2.59 21.33 -9.17
N SER A 341 -1.73 20.52 -9.79
CA SER A 341 -0.36 20.23 -9.32
C SER A 341 0.70 21.18 -9.91
N HIS A 342 0.31 22.09 -10.80
CA HIS A 342 1.22 23.05 -11.42
C HIS A 342 1.58 24.20 -10.47
N LEU A 343 2.74 24.80 -10.73
CA LEU A 343 3.23 26.00 -10.06
C LEU A 343 2.84 27.25 -10.86
N PHE A 344 2.55 28.35 -10.17
CA PHE A 344 2.07 29.57 -10.80
C PHE A 344 2.84 30.83 -10.37
N THR A 345 2.83 31.85 -11.22
CA THR A 345 3.26 33.23 -10.89
C THR A 345 2.13 33.99 -10.20
N ALA A 346 2.38 35.17 -9.63
CA ALA A 346 1.35 35.98 -8.95
C ALA A 346 0.15 36.35 -9.84
N GLN A 347 0.32 36.28 -11.17
CA GLN A 347 -0.68 36.58 -12.21
C GLN A 347 -1.45 35.35 -12.70
N GLY A 348 -1.18 34.15 -12.17
CA GLY A 348 -1.86 32.92 -12.59
C GLY A 348 -1.25 32.20 -13.80
N GLN A 349 -0.09 32.67 -14.29
CA GLN A 349 0.63 32.01 -15.38
C GLN A 349 1.46 30.84 -14.88
N ALA A 350 1.71 29.84 -15.72
CA ALA A 350 2.56 28.71 -15.36
C ALA A 350 3.98 29.18 -15.02
N TYR A 351 4.52 28.71 -13.90
CA TYR A 351 5.84 29.12 -13.42
C TYR A 351 6.95 28.43 -14.22
N ASN A 352 7.85 29.21 -14.82
CA ASN A 352 9.02 28.68 -15.52
C ASN A 352 10.12 28.31 -14.52
N ILE A 353 10.28 27.01 -14.26
CA ILE A 353 11.27 26.49 -13.31
C ILE A 353 12.68 26.51 -13.93
N SER A 354 12.80 26.26 -15.24
CA SER A 354 14.09 26.19 -15.93
C SER A 354 14.78 27.54 -16.03
N ALA A 355 14.02 28.65 -15.99
CA ALA A 355 14.58 30.01 -16.03
C ALA A 355 15.29 30.43 -14.73
N ILE A 356 14.91 29.85 -13.59
CA ILE A 356 15.43 30.24 -12.28
C ILE A 356 16.57 29.34 -11.78
N VAL A 357 16.90 28.27 -12.48
CA VAL A 357 18.00 27.37 -12.09
C VAL A 357 19.14 27.47 -13.08
N ASN A 358 20.31 27.86 -12.59
CA ASN A 358 21.50 28.04 -13.43
C ASN A 358 22.14 26.69 -13.84
N ASP A 359 23.20 26.75 -14.64
CA ASP A 359 23.91 25.55 -15.13
C ASP A 359 24.61 24.72 -14.05
N LYS A 360 24.79 25.29 -12.86
CA LYS A 360 25.38 24.63 -11.70
C LYS A 360 24.34 24.02 -10.75
N PHE A 361 23.06 24.01 -11.15
CA PHE A 361 21.94 23.57 -10.31
C PHE A 361 21.75 24.43 -9.05
N GLU A 362 22.10 25.71 -9.15
CA GLU A 362 21.90 26.71 -8.10
C GLU A 362 20.77 27.66 -8.52
N LEU A 363 20.07 28.23 -7.52
CA LEU A 363 19.03 29.21 -7.75
C LEU A 363 19.65 30.52 -8.27
N ASN A 364 19.23 30.94 -9.45
CA ASN A 364 19.52 32.28 -9.95
C ASN A 364 18.59 33.30 -9.29
N LEU A 365 19.11 33.98 -8.28
CA LEU A 365 18.38 34.99 -7.50
C LEU A 365 17.82 36.13 -8.36
N SER A 366 18.56 36.61 -9.38
CA SER A 366 18.06 37.72 -10.21
C SER A 366 16.81 37.32 -11.00
N ASN A 367 16.88 36.18 -11.68
CA ASN A 367 15.75 35.67 -12.46
C ASN A 367 14.56 35.29 -11.56
N TYR A 368 14.85 34.80 -10.35
CA TYR A 368 13.82 34.52 -9.36
C TYR A 368 13.13 35.79 -8.86
N GLU A 369 13.87 36.86 -8.61
CA GLU A 369 13.32 38.16 -8.21
C GLU A 369 12.48 38.80 -9.34
N GLU A 370 12.91 38.67 -10.59
CA GLU A 370 12.16 39.14 -11.76
C GLU A 370 10.84 38.36 -11.96
N GLN A 371 10.89 37.02 -11.88
CA GLN A 371 9.70 36.18 -12.07
C GLN A 371 8.77 36.19 -10.84
N GLY A 372 9.32 36.49 -9.67
CA GLY A 372 8.62 36.56 -8.40
C GLY A 372 8.42 35.20 -7.72
N ARG A 373 7.72 35.24 -6.59
CA ARG A 373 7.48 34.09 -5.72
C ARG A 373 6.60 33.03 -6.40
N ILE A 374 6.86 31.77 -6.07
CA ILE A 374 6.05 30.63 -6.52
C ILE A 374 4.71 30.62 -5.77
N HIS A 375 3.62 30.45 -6.51
CA HIS A 375 2.28 30.28 -5.99
C HIS A 375 1.77 28.87 -6.31
N LEU A 376 0.96 28.33 -5.40
CA LEU A 376 0.41 26.98 -5.47
C LEU A 376 -1.11 27.06 -5.50
N SER A 377 -1.76 26.03 -6.04
CA SER A 377 -3.22 25.90 -5.91
C SER A 377 -3.62 25.76 -4.44
N MET A 378 -4.86 26.14 -4.11
CA MET A 378 -5.37 26.07 -2.74
C MET A 378 -5.39 24.63 -2.23
N LEU A 379 -5.81 23.69 -3.08
CA LEU A 379 -5.81 22.27 -2.75
C LEU A 379 -4.40 21.76 -2.44
N PHE A 380 -3.42 22.11 -3.26
CA PHE A 380 -2.05 21.66 -3.05
C PHE A 380 -1.48 22.25 -1.76
N SER A 381 -1.68 23.55 -1.52
CA SER A 381 -1.19 24.25 -0.32
C SER A 381 -1.75 23.68 0.98
N LEU A 382 -3.08 23.51 1.05
CA LEU A 382 -3.74 22.98 2.25
C LEU A 382 -3.40 21.51 2.49
N THR A 383 -3.32 20.70 1.43
CA THR A 383 -2.94 19.28 1.57
C THR A 383 -1.54 19.15 2.16
N TYR A 384 -0.57 19.98 1.73
CA TYR A 384 0.76 20.02 2.37
C TYR A 384 0.69 20.48 3.83
N GLY A 385 -0.06 21.54 4.11
CA GLY A 385 -0.24 22.05 5.47
C GLY A 385 -0.80 21.01 6.45
N PHE A 386 -1.88 20.32 6.06
CA PHE A 386 -2.45 19.23 6.85
C PHE A 386 -1.56 17.98 6.90
N GLY A 387 -0.77 17.73 5.85
CA GLY A 387 0.28 16.72 5.86
C GLY A 387 1.28 16.94 7.00
N PHE A 388 1.77 18.17 7.17
CA PHE A 388 2.64 18.50 8.32
C PHE A 388 1.90 18.41 9.65
N ALA A 389 0.64 18.82 9.70
CA ALA A 389 -0.18 18.72 10.91
C ALA A 389 -0.39 17.27 11.38
N THR A 390 -0.32 16.29 10.46
CA THR A 390 -0.44 14.86 10.79
C THR A 390 0.68 14.39 11.75
N ILE A 391 1.89 14.95 11.61
CA ILE A 391 3.02 14.64 12.51
C ILE A 391 2.69 15.12 13.93
N ALA A 392 2.26 16.38 14.06
CA ALA A 392 1.85 16.95 15.34
C ALA A 392 0.65 16.18 15.93
N SER A 393 -0.34 15.85 15.10
CA SER A 393 -1.50 15.05 15.50
C SER A 393 -1.11 13.68 16.05
N THR A 394 -0.06 13.06 15.52
CA THR A 394 0.43 11.77 16.02
C THR A 394 0.97 11.91 17.45
N LEU A 395 1.78 12.95 17.71
CA LEU A 395 2.28 13.25 19.05
C LEU A 395 1.14 13.58 20.02
N THR A 396 0.18 14.41 19.59
CA THR A 396 -1.00 14.75 20.40
C THR A 396 -1.86 13.52 20.70
N HIS A 397 -2.07 12.64 19.72
CA HIS A 397 -2.81 11.40 19.90
C HIS A 397 -2.11 10.50 20.93
N VAL A 398 -0.80 10.33 20.83
CA VAL A 398 -0.04 9.57 21.84
C VAL A 398 -0.14 10.22 23.22
N ALA A 399 0.02 11.54 23.33
CA ALA A 399 -0.06 12.24 24.61
C ALA A 399 -1.44 12.13 25.27
N LEU A 400 -2.54 12.29 24.51
CA LEU A 400 -3.89 12.28 25.05
C LEU A 400 -4.41 10.88 25.38
N PHE A 401 -4.16 9.89 24.51
CA PHE A 401 -4.70 8.55 24.68
C PHE A 401 -3.75 7.63 25.45
N TYR A 402 -2.44 7.79 25.27
CA TYR A 402 -1.43 6.90 25.83
C TYR A 402 -0.52 7.57 26.87
N GLY A 403 -0.58 8.89 27.05
CA GLY A 403 0.28 9.62 27.98
C GLY A 403 0.16 9.15 29.43
N ARG A 404 -1.00 8.59 29.83
CA ARG A 404 -1.19 7.99 31.17
C ARG A 404 -0.39 6.70 31.39
N TYR A 405 0.10 6.07 30.33
CA TYR A 405 0.84 4.81 30.36
C TYR A 405 2.34 5.00 30.10
N ILE A 406 2.79 6.22 29.84
CA ILE A 406 4.21 6.53 29.67
C ILE A 406 4.77 6.78 31.08
N PRO A 407 5.64 5.90 31.61
CA PRO A 407 6.29 6.15 32.90
C PRO A 407 7.14 7.43 32.82
N ASN A 408 7.10 8.24 33.89
CA ASN A 408 7.87 9.47 34.03
C ASN A 408 9.38 9.28 33.86
#